data_AF-A0A4P7HD57-F1
#
_entry.id   AF-A0A4P7HD57-F1
#
_cell.length_a   1.000
_cell.length_b   1.000
_cell.length_c   1.000
_cell.angle_alpha   90.00
_cell.angle_beta   90.00
_cell.angle_gamma   90.00
#
_symmetry.space_group_name_H-M   'P 1'
#
loop_
_entity.id
_entity.type
_entity.pdbx_description
1 polymer ?
#
loop_
_entity_poly.entity_id
_entity_poly.type
_entity_poly.pdbx_seq_one_letter_code
_entity_poly.pdbx_strand_id
1 'polypeptide(L)' 'MTEPGTEQMNVFLPKAMAPATLDAVIRLNVESALARPGQLPATIERGPGHEHSPGVMCWPVTYTTDTSQRQH' A
#
# COMPACT_ATOMS: atom_id res chain seq x y z
N MET A 1 -24.53 4.36 3.50
CA MET A 1 -23.36 3.46 3.31
C MET A 1 -22.42 4.17 2.37
N THR A 2 -21.29 4.66 2.85
CA THR A 2 -20.24 5.19 1.96
C THR A 2 -19.47 3.99 1.45
N GLU A 3 -19.36 3.85 0.13
CA GLU A 3 -18.68 2.70 -0.46
C GLU A 3 -17.17 2.73 -0.13
N PRO A 4 -16.54 1.56 0.10
CA PRO A 4 -15.10 1.50 0.30
C PRO A 4 -14.38 2.08 -0.93
N GLY A 5 -13.53 3.08 -0.69
CA GLY A 5 -12.71 3.67 -1.74
C GLY A 5 -11.57 2.72 -2.09
N THR A 6 -11.50 2.31 -3.37
CA THR A 6 -10.35 1.56 -3.88
C THR A 6 -9.32 2.54 -4.42
N GLU A 7 -8.11 2.48 -3.89
CA GLU A 7 -7.00 3.36 -4.27
C GLU A 7 -5.79 2.55 -4.73
N GLN A 8 -4.88 3.21 -5.44
CA GLN A 8 -3.65 2.62 -5.94
C GLN A 8 -2.45 3.45 -5.52
N MET A 9 -1.34 2.77 -5.21
CA MET A 9 -0.05 3.37 -4.90
C MET A 9 1.08 2.55 -5.49
N ASN A 10 2.09 3.23 -6.02
CA ASN A 10 3.33 2.59 -6.44
C ASN A 10 4.37 2.70 -5.32
N VAL A 11 4.96 1.57 -4.93
CA VAL A 11 6.01 1.50 -3.91
C VAL A 11 7.34 1.15 -4.57
N PHE A 12 8.34 2.00 -4.38
CA PHE A 12 9.66 1.84 -4.97
C PHE A 12 10.64 1.32 -3.92
N LEU A 13 11.16 0.11 -4.13
CA LEU A 13 11.97 -0.59 -3.13
C LEU A 13 13.22 -1.22 -3.76
N PRO A 14 14.29 -1.41 -2.97
CA PRO A 14 15.47 -2.13 -3.43
C PRO A 14 15.14 -3.53 -3.97
N LYS A 15 15.77 -3.90 -5.09
CA LYS A 15 15.62 -5.23 -5.72
C LYS A 15 16.08 -6.37 -4.81
N ALA A 16 17.07 -6.11 -3.94
CA ALA A 16 17.65 -7.09 -3.03
C ALA A 16 16.89 -7.17 -1.68
N MET A 17 15.56 -7.17 -1.71
CA MET A 17 14.72 -7.25 -0.52
C MET A 17 14.17 -8.66 -0.32
N ALA A 18 14.24 -9.17 0.91
CA ALA A 18 13.59 -10.43 1.25
C ALA A 18 12.06 -10.32 1.16
N PRO A 19 11.33 -11.37 0.75
CA PRO A 19 9.88 -11.30 0.55
C PRO A 19 9.10 -10.82 1.79
N ALA A 20 9.44 -11.28 2.99
CA ALA A 20 8.77 -10.86 4.23
C ALA A 20 9.01 -9.37 4.54
N THR A 21 10.21 -8.86 4.26
CA THR A 21 10.52 -7.43 4.41
C THR A 21 9.75 -6.59 3.40
N LEU A 22 9.62 -7.09 2.16
CA LEU A 22 8.86 -6.43 1.11
C LEU A 22 7.38 -6.24 1.51
N ASP A 23 6.74 -7.28 2.02
CA ASP A 23 5.34 -7.21 2.47
C ASP A 23 5.16 -6.21 3.62
N ALA A 24 6.05 -6.25 4.62
CA ALA A 24 6.01 -5.34 5.76
C ALA A 24 6.18 -3.87 5.35
N VAL A 25 7.13 -3.59 4.46
CA VAL A 25 7.39 -2.22 3.99
C VAL A 25 6.23 -1.70 3.13
N ILE A 26 5.65 -2.53 2.27
CA ILE A 26 4.45 -2.15 1.50
C ILE A 26 3.31 -1.79 2.43
N ARG A 27 3.03 -2.65 3.42
CA ARG A 27 2.00 -2.39 4.42
C ARG A 27 2.23 -1.07 5.16
N LEU A 28 3.46 -0.83 5.62
CA LEU A 28 3.82 0.41 6.30
C LEU A 28 3.61 1.64 5.43
N ASN A 29 3.93 1.58 4.13
CA ASN A 29 3.69 2.69 3.21
C ASN A 29 2.20 2.99 3.07
N VAL A 30 1.36 1.95 2.94
CA VAL A 30 -0.10 2.11 2.84
C VAL A 30 -0.66 2.71 4.12
N GLU A 31 -0.31 2.16 5.28
CA GLU A 31 -0.73 2.68 6.58
C GLU A 31 -0.28 4.14 6.78
N SER A 32 0.93 4.50 6.33
CA SER A 32 1.45 5.87 6.41
C SER A 32 0.69 6.84 5.48
N ALA A 33 0.28 6.39 4.30
CA ALA A 33 -0.54 7.17 3.39
C ALA A 33 -1.93 7.44 3.99
N LEU A 34 -2.49 6.43 4.68
CA LEU A 34 -3.82 6.46 5.29
C LEU A 34 -3.88 7.09 6.69
N ALA A 35 -2.74 7.20 7.37
CA ALA A 35 -2.64 7.92 8.63
C ALA A 35 -3.02 9.41 8.49
N ARG A 36 -2.73 10.02 7.33
CA ARG A 36 -3.07 11.43 7.06
C ARG A 36 -4.58 11.71 7.02
N PRO A 37 -5.41 10.89 6.34
CA PRO A 37 -6.87 11.02 6.38
C PRO A 37 -7.54 10.38 7.61
N GLY A 38 -6.78 9.77 8.54
CA GLY A 38 -7.34 9.04 9.69
C GLY A 38 -8.08 7.76 9.28
N GLN A 39 -7.69 7.16 8.16
CA GLN A 39 -8.28 5.94 7.62
C GLN A 39 -7.37 4.74 7.93
N LEU A 40 -7.95 3.55 7.90
CA LEU A 40 -7.20 2.30 7.98
C LEU A 40 -7.44 1.48 6.70
N PRO A 41 -6.42 0.77 6.20
CA PRO A 41 -6.59 -0.11 5.06
C PRO A 41 -7.41 -1.33 5.48
N ALA A 42 -8.46 -1.62 4.73
CA ALA A 42 -9.25 -2.85 4.91
C ALA A 42 -8.59 -4.03 4.18
N THR A 43 -8.10 -3.81 2.96
CA THR A 43 -7.33 -4.79 2.19
C THR A 43 -6.13 -4.13 1.50
N ILE A 44 -5.05 -4.89 1.32
CA ILE A 44 -3.86 -4.47 0.59
C ILE A 44 -3.46 -5.62 -0.34
N GLU A 45 -3.41 -5.36 -1.63
CA GLU A 45 -3.03 -6.30 -2.67
C GLU A 45 -1.85 -5.77 -3.46
N ARG A 46 -0.77 -6.56 -3.52
CA ARG A 46 0.44 -6.23 -4.29
C ARG A 46 0.37 -6.89 -5.66
N GLY A 47 0.43 -6.08 -6.71
CA GLY A 47 0.61 -6.54 -8.09
C GLY A 47 2.04 -7.02 -8.40
N PRO A 48 2.26 -7.59 -9.58
CA PRO A 48 3.60 -7.98 -10.02
C PRO A 48 4.52 -6.76 -10.12
N GLY A 49 5.71 -6.86 -9.51
CA GLY A 49 6.70 -5.80 -9.54
C GLY A 49 7.49 -5.79 -10.84
N HIS A 50 7.96 -4.60 -11.24
CA HIS A 50 8.82 -4.41 -12.40
C HIS A 50 10.04 -3.56 -12.04
N GLU A 51 11.15 -3.76 -12.74
CA GLU A 51 12.35 -2.93 -12.54
C GLU A 51 12.06 -1.51 -13.06
N HIS A 52 12.21 -0.52 -12.18
CA HIS A 52 11.99 0.89 -12.51
C HIS A 52 13.31 1.59 -12.86
N SER A 53 14.36 1.26 -12.12
CA SER A 53 15.73 1.73 -12.36
C SER A 53 16.73 0.72 -11.78
N PRO A 54 18.05 0.82 -12.10
CA PRO A 54 19.03 -0.14 -11.63
C PRO A 54 18.99 -0.33 -10.11
N GLY A 55 18.65 -1.54 -9.67
CA GLY A 55 18.57 -1.90 -8.26
C GLY A 55 17.26 -1.50 -7.55
N VAL A 56 16.28 -0.92 -8.26
CA VAL A 56 14.98 -0.49 -7.71
C VAL A 56 13.82 -1.16 -8.46
N MET A 57 12.94 -1.79 -7.70
CA MET A 57 11.68 -2.37 -8.17
C MET A 57 10.52 -1.44 -7.84
N CYS A 58 9.61 -1.25 -8.79
CA CYS A 58 8.30 -0.64 -8.56
C CYS A 58 7.26 -1.75 -8.35
N TRP A 59 6.49 -1.61 -7.27
CA TRP A 59 5.40 -2.50 -6.91
C TRP A 59 4.08 -1.73 -6.94
N PRO A 60 3.20 -2.01 -7.91
CA PRO A 60 1.83 -1.51 -7.87
C PRO A 60 1.08 -2.15 -6.70
N VAL A 61 0.43 -1.33 -5.88
CA VAL A 61 -0.32 -1.76 -4.71
C VAL A 61 -1.72 -1.17 -4.78
N THR A 62 -2.72 -2.03 -4.74
CA THR A 62 -4.13 -1.64 -4.61
C THR A 62 -4.53 -1.81 -3.16
N TYR A 63 -5.23 -0.84 -2.59
CA TYR A 63 -5.78 -0.98 -1.24
C TYR A 63 -7.17 -0.40 -1.16
N THR A 64 -7.97 -0.95 -0.25
CA THR A 64 -9.29 -0.41 0.08
C THR A 64 -9.24 0.30 1.42
N THR A 65 -9.97 1.40 1.54
CA THR A 65 -10.12 2.13 2.80
C THR A 65 -11.49 1.88 3.39
N ASP A 66 -11.53 1.60 4.69
CA ASP A 66 -12.78 1.63 5.44
C ASP A 66 -13.01 3.05 5.97
N THR A 67 -14.10 3.69 5.55
CA THR A 67 -14.47 5.04 6.00
C THR A 67 -15.32 5.04 7.27
N SER A 68 -15.62 3.87 7.84
CA SER A 68 -16.57 3.72 8.95
C SER A 68 -16.07 4.27 10.28
N GLN A 69 -14.79 4.66 10.40
CA GLN A 69 -14.25 5.30 11.62
C GLN A 69 -14.44 6.84 11.70
N ARG A 70 -15.26 7.46 10.85
CA ARG A 70 -15.65 8.88 11.00
C ARG A 70 -16.86 9.14 11.90
N GLN A 71 -17.19 8.23 12.83
CA GLN A 71 -18.25 8.46 13.82
C GLN A 71 -17.83 7.93 15.19
N HIS A 72 -16.96 8.65 15.90
CA HIS A 72 -16.87 8.58 17.35
C HIS A 72 -16.45 9.93 17.91
#